data_AF-A0A8T5M195-F1
#
_entry.id   AF-A0A8T5M195-F1
#
_cell.length_a   1.000
_cell.length_b   1.000
_cell.length_c   1.000
_cell.angle_alpha   90.00
_cell.angle_beta   90.00
_cell.angle_gamma   90.00
#
_symmetry.space_group_name_H-M   'P 1'
#
loop_
_entity.id
_entity.type
_entity.pdbx_description
1 polymer ?
#
loop_
_entity_poly.entity_id
_entity_poly.type
_entity_poly.pdbx_seq_one_letter_code
_entity_poly.pdbx_strand_id
1 'polypeptide(L)'
;MSGPEIIEKKSMNLVDVKEALEKIKKRDGELDIRGNKVDEYACACSTLSKKEADEIYSKLEKLNIPRFKDMHINKIIDILPQSIPHIKVVLQGFSITVSQESLKKILGVVSKYKSEKKPNKSAKEEAEPKEVVKEEAEPKEKVESKKDAKEKTK
;
A
#
# COMPACT_ATOMS: atom_id res chain seq x y z
N MET A 1 36.88 21.48 3.42
CA MET A 1 35.82 20.60 3.97
C MET A 1 35.79 19.34 3.14
N SER A 2 35.84 18.15 3.76
CA SER A 2 35.65 16.87 3.05
C SER A 2 34.36 16.25 3.60
N GLY A 3 33.25 16.56 2.94
CA GLY A 3 31.97 15.91 3.20
C GLY A 3 31.80 14.67 2.30
N PRO A 4 30.84 13.78 2.61
CA PRO A 4 30.52 12.67 1.72
C PRO A 4 29.95 13.19 0.38
N GLU A 5 30.49 12.68 -0.73
CA GLU A 5 30.01 12.98 -2.09
C GLU A 5 29.02 11.91 -2.58
N ILE A 6 28.04 12.32 -3.40
CA ILE A 6 27.05 11.41 -3.97
C ILE A 6 27.60 10.83 -5.27
N ILE A 7 28.00 9.56 -5.24
CA ILE A 7 28.54 8.84 -6.41
C ILE A 7 27.41 8.42 -7.37
N GLU A 8 26.30 7.90 -6.83
CA GLU A 8 25.16 7.41 -7.61
C GLU A 8 23.83 7.69 -6.90
N LYS A 9 22.74 7.85 -7.67
CA LYS A 9 21.38 7.94 -7.14
C LYS A 9 20.41 7.19 -8.04
N LYS A 10 19.89 6.06 -7.55
CA LYS A 10 18.87 5.25 -8.23
C LYS A 10 17.47 5.46 -7.64
N SER A 11 16.43 5.29 -8.45
CA SER A 11 15.03 5.28 -7.99
C SER A 11 14.63 3.87 -7.55
N MET A 12 13.78 3.76 -6.54
CA MET A 12 13.31 2.50 -5.96
C MET A 12 11.78 2.52 -5.81
N ASN A 13 11.13 1.39 -6.03
CA ASN A 13 9.68 1.24 -5.83
C ASN A 13 9.36 0.74 -4.41
N LEU A 14 8.08 0.71 -4.02
CA LEU A 14 7.67 0.28 -2.66
C LEU A 14 8.02 -1.17 -2.32
N VAL A 15 8.16 -2.06 -3.32
CA VAL A 15 8.58 -3.46 -3.10
C VAL A 15 10.08 -3.51 -2.78
N ASP A 16 10.90 -2.71 -3.47
CA ASP A 16 12.32 -2.54 -3.15
C ASP A 16 12.54 -1.92 -1.76
N VAL A 17 11.73 -0.91 -1.41
CA VAL A 17 11.75 -0.27 -0.08
C VAL A 17 11.48 -1.31 1.01
N LYS A 18 10.45 -2.14 0.84
CA LYS A 18 10.13 -3.22 1.78
C LYS A 18 11.29 -4.19 1.97
N GLU A 19 11.87 -4.70 0.88
CA GLU A 19 13.04 -5.59 0.98
C GLU A 19 14.26 -4.93 1.64
N ALA A 20 14.48 -3.64 1.40
CA ALA A 20 15.55 -2.89 2.05
C ALA A 20 15.32 -2.77 3.56
N LEU A 21 14.10 -2.48 3.99
CA LEU A 21 13.72 -2.41 5.41
C LEU A 21 13.81 -3.78 6.09
N GLU A 22 13.40 -4.87 5.43
CA GLU A 22 13.59 -6.23 5.94
C GLU A 22 15.07 -6.60 6.12
N LYS A 23 15.95 -6.17 5.21
CA LYS A 23 17.41 -6.37 5.33
C LYS A 23 18.01 -5.55 6.47
N ILE A 24 17.54 -4.32 6.69
CA ILE A 24 17.95 -3.46 7.80
C ILE A 24 17.51 -4.08 9.14
N LYS A 25 16.24 -4.52 9.27
CA LYS A 25 15.76 -5.27 10.45
C LYS A 25 16.64 -6.49 10.77
N LYS A 26 16.99 -7.28 9.76
CA LYS A 26 17.86 -8.47 9.95
C LYS A 26 19.30 -8.14 10.36
N ARG A 27 19.79 -6.92 10.09
CA ARG A 27 21.16 -6.47 10.42
C ARG A 27 21.22 -5.76 11.78
N ASP A 28 20.26 -4.87 12.04
CA ASP A 28 20.29 -3.92 13.15
C ASP A 28 19.27 -4.25 14.26
N GLY A 29 18.39 -5.23 14.04
CA GLY A 29 17.33 -5.65 14.97
C GLY A 29 16.01 -4.93 14.70
N GLU A 30 15.82 -3.77 15.34
CA GLU A 30 14.60 -2.97 15.25
C GLU A 30 14.78 -1.73 14.38
N LEU A 31 13.71 -1.27 13.72
CA LEU A 31 13.70 0.03 13.04
C LEU A 31 13.33 1.15 14.01
N ASP A 32 13.74 2.38 13.68
CA ASP A 32 13.22 3.57 14.35
C ASP A 32 11.71 3.76 14.09
N ILE A 33 11.08 4.66 14.86
CA ILE A 33 9.65 4.97 14.77
C ILE A 33 9.23 5.36 13.34
N ARG A 34 10.13 5.98 12.56
CA ARG A 34 9.86 6.35 11.17
C ARG A 34 10.00 5.15 10.23
N GLY A 35 11.04 4.34 10.38
CA GLY A 35 11.24 3.11 9.62
C GLY A 35 10.07 2.14 9.78
N ASN A 36 9.54 1.95 10.99
CA ASN A 36 8.35 1.13 11.22
C ASN A 36 7.11 1.68 10.48
N LYS A 37 6.85 3.00 10.52
CA LYS A 37 5.75 3.62 9.75
C LYS A 37 5.91 3.48 8.24
N VAL A 38 7.14 3.52 7.72
CA VAL A 38 7.40 3.28 6.29
C VAL A 38 7.22 1.79 5.95
N ASP A 39 7.61 0.88 6.84
CA ASP A 39 7.42 -0.58 6.65
C ASP A 39 5.94 -0.97 6.65
N GLU A 40 5.15 -0.43 7.59
CA GLU A 40 3.69 -0.56 7.63
C GLU A 40 3.05 -0.06 6.32
N TYR A 41 3.41 1.14 5.88
CA TYR A 41 2.92 1.73 4.63
C TYR A 41 3.33 0.90 3.41
N ALA A 42 4.60 0.50 3.33
CA ALA A 42 5.12 -0.32 2.24
C ALA A 42 4.40 -1.66 2.18
N CYS A 43 4.17 -2.33 3.32
CA CYS A 43 3.42 -3.59 3.39
C CYS A 43 1.94 -3.43 3.01
N ALA A 44 1.29 -2.32 3.36
CA ALA A 44 -0.11 -2.07 3.01
C ALA A 44 -0.29 -1.79 1.51
N CYS A 45 0.65 -1.04 0.91
CA CYS A 45 0.60 -0.59 -0.48
C CYS A 45 1.28 -1.53 -1.48
N SER A 46 2.27 -2.35 -1.08
CA SER A 46 2.91 -3.34 -1.97
C SER A 46 1.95 -4.48 -2.26
N THR A 47 1.27 -4.44 -3.42
CA THR A 47 0.39 -5.53 -3.87
C THR A 47 1.10 -6.60 -4.70
N LEU A 48 2.36 -6.35 -5.07
CA LEU A 48 3.19 -7.21 -5.91
C LEU A 48 4.21 -7.97 -5.08
N SER A 49 4.60 -9.15 -5.55
CA SER A 49 5.85 -9.79 -5.16
C SER A 49 7.05 -9.12 -5.83
N LYS A 50 8.26 -9.32 -5.28
CA LYS A 50 9.51 -8.81 -5.87
C LYS A 50 9.68 -9.22 -7.33
N LYS A 51 9.45 -10.50 -7.63
CA LYS A 51 9.60 -11.06 -8.98
C LYS A 51 8.70 -10.35 -10.00
N GLU A 52 7.46 -10.06 -9.63
CA GLU A 52 6.53 -9.34 -10.49
C GLU A 52 6.97 -7.88 -10.70
N ALA A 53 7.47 -7.20 -9.66
CA ALA A 53 8.01 -5.85 -9.78
C ALA A 53 9.23 -5.82 -10.74
N ASP A 54 10.19 -6.72 -10.57
CA ASP A 54 11.39 -6.84 -11.42
C ASP A 54 11.03 -7.19 -12.88
N GLU A 55 10.03 -8.07 -13.08
CA GLU A 55 9.50 -8.38 -14.40
C GLU A 55 8.84 -7.18 -15.08
N ILE A 56 7.99 -6.44 -14.37
CA ILE A 56 7.31 -5.24 -14.90
C ILE A 56 8.36 -4.18 -15.23
N TYR A 57 9.35 -3.96 -14.34
CA TYR A 57 10.46 -3.04 -14.57
C TYR A 57 11.17 -3.40 -15.89
N SER A 58 11.64 -4.64 -16.00
CA SER A 58 12.35 -5.15 -17.18
C SER A 58 11.52 -5.05 -18.47
N LYS A 59 10.20 -5.24 -18.37
CA LYS A 59 9.27 -5.14 -19.52
C LYS A 59 9.04 -3.69 -19.94
N LEU A 60 8.91 -2.75 -19.00
CA LEU A 60 8.71 -1.33 -19.26
C LEU A 60 9.99 -0.64 -19.76
N GLU A 61 11.16 -0.98 -19.21
CA GLU A 61 12.46 -0.49 -19.66
C GLU A 61 12.72 -0.86 -21.14
N LYS A 62 12.47 -2.12 -21.51
CA LYS A 62 12.59 -2.62 -22.89
C LYS A 62 11.66 -1.96 -23.90
N LEU A 63 10.65 -1.19 -23.48
CA LEU A 63 9.83 -0.37 -24.40
C LEU A 63 10.60 0.83 -24.96
N ASN A 64 11.76 1.20 -24.38
CA ASN A 64 12.63 2.29 -24.84
C ASN A 64 11.88 3.59 -25.16
N ILE A 65 10.94 3.96 -24.29
CA ILE A 65 10.08 5.14 -24.49
C ILE A 65 10.93 6.41 -24.31
N PRO A 66 10.92 7.38 -25.25
CA PRO A 66 11.74 8.58 -25.14
C PRO A 66 11.52 9.35 -23.83
N ARG A 67 12.63 9.72 -23.17
CA ARG A 67 12.67 10.41 -21.87
C ARG A 67 12.05 9.63 -20.69
N PHE A 68 11.69 8.35 -20.87
CA PHE A 68 11.08 7.53 -19.83
C PHE A 68 12.14 6.84 -18.96
N LYS A 69 12.50 7.49 -17.84
CA LYS A 69 13.52 7.04 -16.87
C LYS A 69 12.94 6.16 -15.75
N ASP A 70 13.83 5.51 -15.01
CA ASP A 70 13.61 4.64 -13.84
C ASP A 70 12.56 5.18 -12.85
N MET A 71 12.59 6.48 -12.57
CA MET A 71 11.64 7.15 -11.66
C MET A 71 10.19 6.97 -12.11
N HIS A 72 9.91 7.03 -13.41
CA HIS A 72 8.56 6.84 -13.96
C HIS A 72 8.20 5.36 -14.01
N ILE A 73 9.14 4.48 -14.34
CA ILE A 73 8.95 3.02 -14.31
C ILE A 73 8.52 2.58 -12.91
N ASN A 74 9.30 2.94 -11.88
CA ASN A 74 9.00 2.65 -10.48
C ASN A 74 7.66 3.25 -10.03
N LYS A 75 7.33 4.48 -10.43
CA LYS A 75 6.04 5.09 -10.09
C LYS A 75 4.83 4.38 -10.73
N ILE A 76 5.01 3.80 -11.92
CA ILE A 76 3.98 2.95 -12.55
C ILE A 76 3.85 1.60 -11.84
N ILE A 77 4.96 1.01 -11.37
CA ILE A 77 4.96 -0.22 -10.55
C ILE A 77 4.22 0.03 -9.22
N ASP A 78 4.46 1.16 -8.56
CA ASP A 78 3.78 1.52 -7.29
C ASP A 78 2.25 1.68 -7.44
N ILE A 79 1.78 2.23 -8.57
CA ILE A 79 0.38 2.65 -8.73
C ILE A 79 -0.47 1.63 -9.51
N LEU A 80 0.15 0.77 -10.34
CA LEU A 80 -0.52 -0.20 -11.22
C LEU A 80 -1.73 0.40 -11.99
N PRO A 81 -1.54 1.51 -12.73
CA PRO A 81 -2.63 2.23 -13.39
C PRO A 81 -3.38 1.35 -14.41
N GLN A 82 -4.70 1.27 -14.24
CA GLN A 82 -5.58 0.37 -15.00
C GLN A 82 -6.14 0.92 -16.31
N SER A 83 -5.91 2.20 -16.60
CA SER A 83 -6.46 2.86 -17.78
C SER A 83 -5.53 3.94 -18.30
N ILE A 84 -5.66 4.30 -19.58
CA ILE A 84 -4.89 5.39 -20.18
C ILE A 84 -5.07 6.71 -19.40
N PRO A 85 -6.29 7.11 -18.95
CA PRO A 85 -6.47 8.22 -18.02
C PRO A 85 -5.63 8.10 -16.74
N HIS A 86 -5.61 6.96 -16.06
CA HIS A 86 -4.80 6.78 -14.85
C HIS A 86 -3.29 6.92 -15.15
N ILE A 87 -2.78 6.34 -16.24
CA ILE A 87 -1.38 6.52 -16.64
C ILE A 87 -1.08 8.01 -16.88
N LYS A 88 -1.96 8.75 -17.54
CA LYS A 88 -1.79 10.20 -17.75
C LYS A 88 -1.74 10.97 -16.43
N VAL A 89 -2.61 10.66 -15.47
CA VAL A 89 -2.60 11.29 -14.13
C VAL A 89 -1.29 11.00 -13.39
N VAL A 90 -0.80 9.74 -13.42
CA VAL A 90 0.51 9.38 -12.83
C VAL A 90 1.65 10.15 -13.49
N LEU A 91 1.57 10.37 -14.80
CA LEU A 91 2.63 11.03 -15.55
C LEU A 91 2.53 12.57 -15.58
N GLN A 92 1.40 13.15 -15.18
CA GLN A 92 1.14 14.61 -15.22
C GLN A 92 2.10 15.42 -14.32
N GLY A 93 2.60 14.82 -13.23
CA GLY A 93 3.60 15.43 -12.36
C GLY A 93 5.02 15.48 -12.94
N PHE A 94 5.25 14.91 -14.13
CA PHE A 94 6.56 14.87 -14.78
C PHE A 94 6.54 15.64 -16.10
N SER A 95 7.66 16.28 -16.44
CA SER A 95 7.84 17.04 -17.69
C SER A 95 8.09 16.13 -18.91
N ILE A 96 7.23 15.13 -19.13
CA ILE A 96 7.33 14.17 -20.24
C ILE A 96 6.02 14.08 -21.04
N THR A 97 6.15 13.96 -22.35
CA THR A 97 5.03 13.75 -23.29
C THR A 97 5.12 12.34 -23.85
N VAL A 98 4.18 11.46 -23.48
CA VAL A 98 4.17 10.05 -23.92
C VAL A 98 3.12 9.88 -25.03
N SER A 99 3.52 9.25 -26.14
CA SER A 99 2.61 9.00 -27.28
C SER A 99 1.49 8.03 -26.91
N GLN A 100 0.34 8.13 -27.60
CA GLN A 100 -0.82 7.25 -27.35
C GLN A 100 -0.49 5.76 -27.58
N GLU A 101 0.41 5.46 -28.51
CA GLU A 101 0.92 4.09 -28.72
C GLU A 101 1.73 3.58 -27.52
N SER A 102 2.63 4.41 -26.99
CA SER A 102 3.43 4.08 -25.80
C SER A 102 2.55 3.89 -24.56
N LEU A 103 1.51 4.72 -24.39
CA LEU A 103 0.52 4.55 -23.31
C LEU A 103 -0.23 3.21 -23.41
N LYS A 104 -0.61 2.78 -24.62
CA LYS A 104 -1.21 1.45 -24.85
C LYS A 104 -0.23 0.30 -24.54
N LYS A 105 1.05 0.43 -24.93
CA LYS A 105 2.10 -0.56 -24.64
C LYS A 105 2.34 -0.70 -23.12
N ILE A 106 2.47 0.41 -22.40
CA ILE A 106 2.58 0.42 -20.92
C ILE A 106 1.36 -0.29 -20.30
N LEU A 107 0.15 0.09 -20.70
CA LEU A 107 -1.08 -0.49 -20.15
C LEU A 107 -1.15 -2.01 -20.38
N GLY A 108 -0.72 -2.50 -21.54
CA GLY A 108 -0.68 -3.94 -21.87
C GLY A 108 0.37 -4.75 -21.11
N VAL A 109 1.36 -4.10 -20.48
CA VAL A 109 2.26 -4.74 -19.51
C VAL A 109 1.59 -4.77 -18.13
N VAL A 110 1.14 -3.61 -17.65
CA VAL A 110 0.66 -3.41 -16.26
C VAL A 110 -0.67 -4.14 -15.97
N SER A 111 -1.59 -4.18 -16.93
CA SER A 111 -2.94 -4.73 -16.72
C SER A 111 -2.96 -6.21 -16.32
N LYS A 112 -1.88 -6.95 -16.61
CA LYS A 112 -1.73 -8.39 -16.33
C LYS A 112 -1.45 -8.71 -14.85
N TYR A 113 -1.05 -7.70 -14.06
CA TYR A 113 -0.52 -7.88 -12.70
C TYR A 113 -1.47 -7.39 -11.60
N LYS A 114 -2.73 -7.05 -11.91
CA LYS A 114 -3.70 -6.71 -10.87
C LYS A 114 -4.20 -7.98 -10.17
N SER A 115 -3.64 -8.29 -9.01
CA SER A 115 -4.22 -9.29 -8.11
C SER A 115 -5.58 -8.82 -7.59
N GLU A 116 -6.63 -9.60 -7.84
CA GLU A 116 -7.81 -9.55 -6.98
C GLU A 116 -7.41 -10.09 -5.61
N LYS A 117 -7.35 -9.21 -4.60
CA LYS A 117 -7.10 -9.64 -3.21
C LYS A 117 -8.25 -10.54 -2.74
N LYS A 118 -8.10 -11.87 -2.88
CA LYS A 118 -8.78 -12.79 -1.96
C LYS A 118 -8.28 -12.44 -0.54
N PRO A 119 -9.18 -12.32 0.46
CA PRO A 119 -8.78 -11.95 1.81
C PRO A 119 -7.81 -13.00 2.36
N ASN A 120 -6.61 -12.58 2.75
CA ASN A 120 -5.60 -13.49 3.22
C ASN A 120 -6.00 -14.04 4.60
N LYS A 121 -5.85 -15.35 4.79
CA LYS A 121 -6.55 -16.12 5.82
C LYS A 121 -5.76 -16.23 7.13
N SER A 122 -5.03 -15.17 7.48
CA SER A 122 -4.12 -15.10 8.66
C SER A 122 -4.67 -14.14 9.72
N ALA A 123 -5.93 -14.36 10.10
CA ALA A 123 -6.64 -13.69 11.19
C ALA A 123 -7.61 -14.69 11.86
N LYS A 124 -7.04 -15.77 12.38
CA LYS A 124 -7.65 -16.74 13.30
C LYS A 124 -6.53 -17.22 14.22
N GLU A 125 -6.86 -17.39 15.50
CA GLU A 125 -5.93 -17.37 16.64
C GLU A 125 -5.29 -15.96 16.81
N GLU A 126 -5.46 -15.22 17.91
CA GLU A 126 -6.03 -15.56 19.23
C GLU A 126 -7.02 -14.48 19.70
N ALA A 127 -8.23 -14.87 20.10
CA ALA A 127 -9.15 -14.09 20.95
C ALA A 127 -10.33 -14.96 21.43
N GLU A 128 -10.04 -16.08 22.11
CA GLU A 128 -11.09 -16.76 22.90
C GLU A 128 -11.23 -16.06 24.27
N PRO A 129 -12.44 -15.62 24.67
CA PRO A 129 -12.65 -15.07 26.00
C PRO A 129 -12.69 -16.19 27.04
N LYS A 130 -11.76 -16.15 28.00
CA LYS A 130 -11.86 -17.01 29.20
C LYS A 130 -12.83 -16.37 30.20
N GLU A 131 -14.01 -16.96 30.25
CA GLU A 131 -15.05 -16.72 31.23
C GLU A 131 -14.80 -17.46 32.56
N VAL A 132 -15.67 -17.16 33.56
CA VAL A 132 -15.83 -17.75 34.91
C VAL A 132 -14.85 -17.26 36.00
N VAL A 133 -15.26 -16.94 37.24
CA VAL A 133 -16.42 -16.20 37.85
C VAL A 133 -16.17 -16.10 39.37
N LYS A 134 -16.66 -15.03 40.06
CA LYS A 134 -17.23 -14.98 41.46
C LYS A 134 -17.29 -13.54 42.02
N GLU A 135 -18.50 -13.03 42.29
CA GLU A 135 -19.20 -12.93 43.61
C GLU A 135 -18.60 -11.84 44.53
N GLU A 136 -19.34 -10.88 45.10
CA GLU A 136 -20.78 -10.54 45.08
C GLU A 136 -20.98 -9.13 44.42
N ALA A 137 -22.01 -8.27 44.58
CA ALA A 137 -23.22 -8.22 45.42
C ALA A 137 -24.33 -7.33 44.81
N GLU A 138 -25.48 -7.24 45.51
CA GLU A 138 -26.59 -6.28 45.29
C GLU A 138 -26.57 -5.16 46.38
N PRO A 139 -27.26 -3.99 46.25
CA PRO A 139 -28.65 -3.89 45.76
C PRO A 139 -29.08 -2.66 44.93
N LYS A 140 -30.04 -2.93 44.04
CA LYS A 140 -31.28 -2.17 43.74
C LYS A 140 -31.30 -0.64 43.93
N GLU A 141 -31.50 0.09 42.84
CA GLU A 141 -32.41 1.24 42.83
C GLU A 141 -33.24 1.31 41.53
N LYS A 142 -34.43 1.92 41.61
CA LYS A 142 -35.47 1.93 40.57
C LYS A 142 -35.22 3.02 39.52
N VAL A 143 -35.50 2.73 38.26
CA VAL A 143 -36.04 3.75 37.32
C VAL A 143 -37.21 3.14 36.55
N GLU A 144 -38.31 3.89 36.46
CA GLU A 144 -39.58 3.43 35.92
C GLU A 144 -39.58 3.33 34.39
N SER A 145 -40.32 2.36 33.87
CA SER A 145 -40.70 2.32 32.46
C SER A 145 -42.14 2.82 32.28
N LYS A 146 -42.31 3.81 31.39
CA LYS A 146 -43.51 4.09 30.57
C LYS A 146 -43.24 5.34 29.73
N LYS A 147 -43.75 5.53 28.53
CA LYS A 147 -44.22 4.68 27.41
C LYS A 147 -44.97 5.66 26.49
N ASP A 148 -44.84 5.41 25.19
CA ASP A 148 -45.84 5.69 24.16
C ASP A 148 -46.16 7.14 23.78
N ALA A 149 -46.00 7.40 22.48
CA ALA A 149 -46.43 8.60 21.78
C ALA A 149 -47.86 8.45 21.24
N LYS A 150 -48.63 9.55 21.19
CA LYS A 150 -49.67 9.92 20.20
C LYS A 150 -50.26 11.28 20.59
N GLU A 151 -50.29 12.32 19.74
CA GLU A 151 -51.07 12.51 18.50
C GLU A 151 -52.44 13.21 18.75
N LYS A 152 -52.57 14.41 18.15
CA LYS A 152 -53.78 15.17 17.76
C LYS A 152 -54.62 15.97 18.78
N THR A 153 -55.01 17.14 18.26
CA THR A 153 -56.17 18.00 18.62
C THR A 153 -56.13 18.68 20.00
N LYS A 154 -56.57 19.93 20.15
CA LYS A 154 -57.44 20.75 19.26
C LYS A 154 -57.05 22.23 19.32
#